data_AF-A0A2J8KX83-F1
#
_entry.id   AF-A0A2J8KX83-F1
#
_cell.length_a   1.000
_cell.length_b   1.000
_cell.length_c   1.000
_cell.angle_alpha   90.00
_cell.angle_beta   90.00
_cell.angle_gamma   90.00
#
_symmetry.space_group_name_H-M   'P 1'
#
loop_
_entity.id
_entity.type
_entity.pdbx_description
1 polymer ?
#
loop_
_entity_poly.entity_id
_entity_poly.type
_entity_poly.pdbx_seq_one_letter_code
_entity_poly.pdbx_strand_id
1 'polypeptide(L)'
;MGTECHYFICDVGNREEVYQTAKAVREKVGDITILVNNAAVVHGKSLMDSDDDALLKSQHINTLGQFWTTKAFLPRMLELQNGHIVCLNSVLALSAIPGAIDYCTSKASAFAFMESLTLGLLDCPGVSATTVLPFHTSTEMFQGMRV
;
A
#
# COMPACT_ATOMS: atom_id res chain seq x y z
N MET A 1 26.47 -7.83 9.89
CA MET A 1 25.81 -9.16 9.80
C MET A 1 24.95 -9.14 8.55
N GLY A 2 25.00 -10.19 7.72
CA GLY A 2 24.12 -10.30 6.55
C GLY A 2 22.84 -11.05 6.91
N THR A 3 21.72 -10.62 6.35
CA THR A 3 20.43 -11.31 6.44
C THR A 3 20.05 -11.79 5.03
N GLU A 4 19.36 -12.93 4.93
CA GLU A 4 18.85 -13.42 3.65
C GLU A 4 17.81 -12.46 3.07
N CYS A 5 17.92 -12.15 1.78
CA CYS A 5 17.03 -11.24 1.08
C CYS A 5 16.67 -11.82 -0.30
N HIS A 6 15.37 -11.90 -0.58
CA HIS A 6 14.84 -12.25 -1.89
C HIS A 6 14.20 -11.01 -2.51
N TYR A 7 14.40 -10.81 -3.81
CA TYR A 7 13.75 -9.74 -4.55
C TYR A 7 12.94 -10.32 -5.71
N PHE A 8 11.83 -9.66 -6.02
CA PHE A 8 10.95 -9.97 -7.13
C PHE A 8 10.55 -8.66 -7.79
N ILE A 9 10.56 -8.61 -9.12
CA ILE A 9 10.12 -7.44 -9.87
C ILE A 9 8.60 -7.57 -10.05
N CYS A 10 7.85 -6.55 -9.65
CA CYS A 10 6.39 -6.53 -9.71
C CYS A 10 5.88 -5.08 -9.74
N ASP A 11 5.06 -4.74 -10.73
CA ASP A 11 4.23 -3.55 -10.66
C ASP A 11 2.98 -3.83 -9.83
N VAL A 12 2.92 -3.26 -8.62
CA VAL A 12 1.75 -3.39 -7.75
C VAL A 12 0.50 -2.69 -8.29
N GLY A 13 0.64 -1.79 -9.27
CA GLY A 13 -0.45 -1.21 -10.05
C GLY A 13 -1.05 -2.16 -11.10
N ASN A 14 -0.43 -3.32 -11.30
CA ASN A 14 -0.92 -4.39 -12.17
C ASN A 14 -1.38 -5.60 -11.35
N ARG A 15 -2.70 -5.79 -11.31
CA ARG A 15 -3.35 -6.89 -10.58
C ARG A 15 -2.76 -8.27 -10.92
N GLU A 16 -2.55 -8.55 -12.20
CA GLU A 16 -2.11 -9.87 -12.64
C GLU A 16 -0.66 -10.14 -12.19
N GLU A 17 0.22 -9.16 -12.32
CA GLU A 17 1.60 -9.24 -11.83
C GLU A 17 1.66 -9.47 -10.31
N VAL A 18 0.78 -8.83 -9.54
CA VAL A 18 0.70 -9.03 -8.09
C VAL A 18 0.42 -10.50 -7.75
N TYR A 19 -0.61 -11.10 -8.36
CA TYR A 19 -0.96 -12.49 -8.05
C TYR A 19 0.09 -13.48 -8.54
N GLN A 20 0.67 -13.26 -9.73
CA GLN A 20 1.75 -14.09 -10.25
C GLN A 20 2.99 -14.01 -9.35
N THR A 21 3.37 -12.81 -8.94
CA THR A 21 4.52 -12.60 -8.05
C THR A 21 4.28 -13.18 -6.66
N ALA A 22 3.09 -12.99 -6.08
CA ALA A 22 2.75 -13.55 -4.77
C ALA A 22 2.83 -15.08 -4.77
N LYS A 23 2.44 -15.74 -5.87
CA LYS A 23 2.62 -17.18 -6.05
C LYS A 23 4.11 -17.55 -6.05
N ALA A 24 4.93 -16.85 -6.82
CA ALA A 24 6.38 -17.10 -6.88
C ALA A 24 7.06 -16.86 -5.52
N VAL A 25 6.66 -15.82 -4.78
CA VAL A 25 7.12 -15.55 -3.41
C VAL A 25 6.81 -16.74 -2.50
N ARG A 26 5.57 -17.25 -2.52
CA ARG A 26 5.19 -18.40 -1.68
C ARG A 26 5.95 -19.66 -2.03
N GLU A 27 6.20 -19.92 -3.31
CA GLU A 27 6.98 -21.09 -3.77
C GLU A 27 8.45 -21.01 -3.38
N LYS A 28 9.03 -19.80 -3.35
CA LYS A 28 10.46 -19.60 -3.10
C LYS A 28 10.81 -19.32 -1.64
N VAL A 29 9.95 -18.59 -0.93
CA VAL A 29 10.19 -18.07 0.43
C VAL A 29 9.32 -18.77 1.46
N GLY A 30 8.07 -19.10 1.11
CA GLY A 30 7.11 -19.76 2.00
C GLY A 30 5.97 -18.84 2.45
N ASP A 31 5.41 -19.15 3.63
CA ASP A 31 4.26 -18.43 4.18
C ASP A 31 4.68 -17.05 4.74
N ILE A 32 4.09 -15.99 4.19
CA ILE A 32 4.37 -14.60 4.60
C ILE A 32 3.53 -14.26 5.84
N THR A 33 4.21 -13.89 6.93
CA THR A 33 3.57 -13.52 8.21
C THR A 33 3.45 -12.02 8.40
N ILE A 34 4.21 -11.21 7.64
CA ILE A 34 4.10 -9.75 7.68
C ILE A 34 4.07 -9.22 6.24
N LEU A 35 3.01 -8.48 5.91
CA LEU A 35 2.90 -7.74 4.65
C LEU A 35 3.05 -6.24 4.93
N VAL A 36 4.00 -5.59 4.26
CA VAL A 36 4.19 -4.14 4.35
C VAL A 36 3.79 -3.48 3.02
N ASN A 37 2.60 -2.88 3.01
CA ASN A 37 2.09 -2.10 1.89
C ASN A 37 2.69 -0.68 1.92
N ASN A 38 3.84 -0.51 1.24
CA ASN A 38 4.58 0.75 1.20
C ASN A 38 4.49 1.51 -0.14
N ALA A 39 4.29 0.80 -1.25
CA ALA A 39 4.35 1.39 -2.57
C ALA A 39 3.40 2.59 -2.72
N ALA A 40 3.92 3.70 -3.23
CA ALA A 40 3.14 4.89 -3.53
C ALA A 40 3.83 5.77 -4.58
N VAL A 41 3.03 6.53 -5.33
CA VAL A 41 3.46 7.59 -6.26
C VAL A 41 2.63 8.85 -6.05
N VAL A 42 3.19 10.00 -6.45
CA VAL A 42 2.50 11.30 -6.48
C VAL A 42 2.75 11.96 -7.82
N HIS A 43 1.69 12.48 -8.46
CA HIS A 43 1.78 13.25 -9.69
C HIS A 43 2.10 14.72 -9.43
N GLY A 44 1.54 15.29 -8.35
CA GLY A 44 1.97 16.61 -7.86
C GLY A 44 1.38 17.81 -8.62
N LYS A 45 0.19 17.67 -9.23
CA LYS A 45 -0.48 18.73 -9.98
C LYS A 45 -1.89 19.05 -9.44
N SER A 46 -2.45 20.18 -9.89
CA SER A 46 -3.85 20.51 -9.69
C SER A 46 -4.74 19.55 -10.50
N LEU A 47 -6.03 19.43 -10.16
CA LEU A 47 -6.96 18.58 -10.91
C LEU A 47 -7.02 18.96 -12.40
N MET A 48 -7.03 20.27 -12.69
CA MET A 48 -7.18 20.76 -14.07
C MET A 48 -5.91 20.60 -14.91
N ASP A 49 -4.75 20.48 -14.26
CA ASP A 49 -3.45 20.33 -14.93
C ASP A 49 -2.96 18.88 -14.95
N SER A 50 -3.69 17.97 -14.30
CA SER A 50 -3.34 16.55 -14.18
C SER A 50 -3.76 15.78 -15.43
N ASP A 51 -2.89 14.87 -15.85
CA ASP A 51 -3.20 13.92 -16.91
C ASP A 51 -4.07 12.79 -16.31
N ASP A 52 -5.16 12.41 -16.98
CA ASP A 52 -6.09 11.37 -16.47
C ASP A 52 -5.35 10.05 -16.18
N ASP A 53 -4.42 9.66 -17.05
CA ASP A 53 -3.59 8.46 -16.86
C ASP A 53 -2.71 8.55 -15.59
N ALA A 54 -2.22 9.74 -15.25
CA ALA A 54 -1.45 9.94 -14.04
C ALA A 54 -2.33 9.86 -12.79
N LEU A 55 -3.55 10.43 -12.84
CA LEU A 55 -4.53 10.29 -11.78
C LEU A 55 -4.89 8.81 -11.55
N LEU A 56 -5.18 8.07 -12.62
CA LEU A 56 -5.50 6.64 -12.57
C LEU A 56 -4.34 5.83 -12.03
N LYS A 57 -3.10 6.12 -12.46
CA LYS A 57 -1.89 5.44 -11.98
C LYS A 57 -1.72 5.59 -10.47
N SER A 58 -1.92 6.78 -9.92
CA SER A 58 -1.84 7.01 -8.47
C SER A 58 -2.89 6.19 -7.72
N GLN A 59 -4.13 6.09 -8.21
CA GLN A 59 -5.15 5.24 -7.58
C GLN A 59 -4.82 3.75 -7.70
N HIS A 60 -4.33 3.30 -8.85
CA HIS A 60 -3.94 1.91 -9.05
C HIS A 60 -2.82 1.48 -8.10
N ILE A 61 -1.76 2.28 -7.98
CA ILE A 61 -0.61 1.93 -7.15
C ILE A 61 -0.93 2.13 -5.66
N ASN A 62 -1.41 3.31 -5.27
CA ASN A 62 -1.50 3.69 -3.86
C ASN A 62 -2.71 3.05 -3.15
N THR A 63 -3.75 2.69 -3.91
CA THR A 63 -5.01 2.16 -3.37
C THR A 63 -5.25 0.72 -3.81
N LEU A 64 -5.44 0.48 -5.12
CA LEU A 64 -5.82 -0.85 -5.59
C LEU A 64 -4.70 -1.89 -5.39
N GLY A 65 -3.44 -1.47 -5.49
CA GLY A 65 -2.28 -2.29 -5.17
C GLY A 65 -2.39 -2.89 -3.78
N GLN A 66 -2.85 -2.12 -2.79
CA GLN A 66 -3.06 -2.60 -1.43
C GLN A 66 -4.17 -3.65 -1.34
N PHE A 67 -5.22 -3.53 -2.14
CA PHE A 67 -6.27 -4.55 -2.19
C PHE A 67 -5.70 -5.85 -2.72
N TRP A 68 -4.93 -5.80 -3.81
CA TRP A 68 -4.43 -7.00 -4.47
C TRP A 68 -3.35 -7.69 -3.65
N THR A 69 -2.38 -6.94 -3.10
CA THR A 69 -1.36 -7.52 -2.21
C THR A 69 -2.00 -8.11 -0.96
N THR A 70 -2.93 -7.39 -0.32
CA THR A 70 -3.64 -7.91 0.85
C THR A 70 -4.43 -9.18 0.51
N LYS A 71 -5.18 -9.20 -0.59
CA LYS A 71 -5.91 -10.40 -1.04
C LYS A 71 -4.99 -11.58 -1.38
N ALA A 72 -3.79 -11.31 -1.84
CA ALA A 72 -2.83 -12.35 -2.20
C ALA A 72 -2.22 -13.06 -0.98
N PHE A 73 -2.02 -12.34 0.14
CA PHE A 73 -1.31 -12.87 1.32
C PHE A 73 -2.19 -13.12 2.55
N LEU A 74 -3.24 -12.32 2.76
CA LEU A 74 -4.11 -12.41 3.95
C LEU A 74 -4.81 -13.77 4.13
N PRO A 75 -5.32 -14.47 3.08
CA PRO A 75 -6.00 -15.75 3.30
C PRO A 75 -5.13 -16.77 4.03
N ARG A 76 -3.84 -16.83 3.69
CA ARG A 76 -2.90 -17.76 4.32
C ARG A 76 -2.56 -17.37 5.76
N MET A 77 -2.46 -16.06 6.03
CA MET A 77 -2.30 -15.54 7.39
C MET A 77 -3.47 -15.93 8.29
N LEU A 78 -4.70 -15.87 7.76
CA LEU A 78 -5.92 -16.26 8.48
C LEU A 78 -5.96 -17.77 8.78
N GLU A 79 -5.63 -18.60 7.79
CA GLU A 79 -5.54 -20.06 7.97
C GLU A 79 -4.53 -20.45 9.07
N LEU A 80 -3.40 -19.74 9.14
CA LEU A 80 -2.33 -19.99 10.08
C LEU A 80 -2.50 -19.30 11.44
N GLN A 81 -3.49 -18.41 11.57
CA GLN A 81 -3.65 -17.53 12.73
C GLN A 81 -2.35 -16.79 13.06
N ASN A 82 -1.63 -16.34 12.03
CA ASN A 82 -0.33 -15.69 12.16
C ASN A 82 -0.12 -14.71 11.01
N GLY A 83 -0.39 -13.44 11.27
CA GLY A 83 -0.30 -12.40 10.26
C GLY A 83 -0.28 -10.98 10.80
N HIS A 84 0.42 -10.10 10.10
CA HIS A 84 0.34 -8.67 10.35
C HIS A 84 0.40 -7.88 9.04
N ILE A 85 -0.56 -6.97 8.83
CA ILE A 85 -0.58 -6.07 7.67
C ILE A 85 -0.21 -4.67 8.13
N VAL A 86 0.89 -4.14 7.61
CA VAL A 86 1.31 -2.76 7.81
C VAL A 86 1.02 -1.96 6.55
N CYS A 87 0.36 -0.82 6.70
CA CYS A 87 0.17 0.15 5.62
C CYS A 87 0.95 1.43 5.93
N LEU A 88 1.87 1.80 5.04
CA LEU A 88 2.52 3.12 5.08
C LEU A 88 1.61 4.10 4.35
N ASN A 89 0.79 4.77 5.14
CA ASN A 89 -0.14 5.78 4.67
C ASN A 89 0.51 7.18 4.75
N SER A 90 -0.26 8.23 5.03
CA SER A 90 0.23 9.60 5.16
C SER A 90 -0.74 10.43 5.99
N VAL A 91 -0.24 11.46 6.67
CA VAL A 91 -1.08 12.53 7.22
C VAL A 91 -1.97 13.20 6.16
N LEU A 92 -1.57 13.16 4.88
CA LEU A 92 -2.34 13.72 3.77
C LEU A 92 -3.62 12.92 3.45
N ALA A 93 -3.80 11.75 4.06
CA ALA A 93 -5.09 11.06 4.08
C ALA A 93 -6.15 11.80 4.92
N LEU A 94 -5.71 12.58 5.92
CA LEU A 94 -6.57 13.28 6.88
C LEU A 94 -6.56 14.81 6.66
N SER A 95 -5.47 15.35 6.13
CA SER A 95 -5.29 16.79 5.90
C SER A 95 -4.73 17.03 4.51
N ALA A 96 -5.62 17.29 3.54
CA ALA A 96 -5.24 17.44 2.14
C ALA A 96 -4.61 18.81 1.85
N ILE A 97 -3.73 18.84 0.84
CA ILE A 97 -3.08 20.07 0.35
C ILE A 97 -3.33 20.27 -1.15
N PRO A 98 -3.31 21.52 -1.66
CA PRO A 98 -3.30 21.80 -3.09
C PRO A 98 -2.10 21.16 -3.79
N GLY A 99 -2.27 20.78 -5.05
CA GLY A 99 -1.18 20.21 -5.86
C GLY A 99 -0.82 18.75 -5.51
N ALA A 100 -1.59 18.08 -4.65
CA ALA A 100 -1.41 16.66 -4.32
C ALA A 100 -2.73 15.90 -4.40
N ILE A 101 -3.65 16.28 -5.31
CA ILE A 101 -5.02 15.78 -5.28
C ILE A 101 -5.09 14.25 -5.50
N ASP A 102 -4.27 13.72 -6.40
CA ASP A 102 -4.13 12.30 -6.69
C ASP A 102 -3.61 11.53 -5.46
N TYR A 103 -2.61 12.08 -4.78
CA TYR A 103 -2.02 11.47 -3.60
C TYR A 103 -2.95 11.54 -2.39
N CYS A 104 -3.54 12.70 -2.09
CA CYS A 104 -4.45 12.87 -0.96
C CYS A 104 -5.67 11.94 -1.10
N THR A 105 -6.29 11.90 -2.28
CA THR A 105 -7.46 11.04 -2.52
C THR A 105 -7.11 9.56 -2.41
N SER A 106 -5.99 9.13 -2.99
CA SER A 106 -5.58 7.73 -2.92
C SER A 106 -5.18 7.28 -1.50
N LYS A 107 -4.52 8.15 -0.73
CA LYS A 107 -4.15 7.90 0.68
C LYS A 107 -5.35 7.93 1.62
N ALA A 108 -6.35 8.79 1.37
CA ALA A 108 -7.64 8.74 2.06
C ALA A 108 -8.38 7.43 1.78
N SER A 109 -8.37 6.95 0.54
CA SER A 109 -8.95 5.64 0.19
C SER A 109 -8.23 4.48 0.87
N ALA A 110 -6.89 4.49 0.87
CA ALA A 110 -6.07 3.52 1.60
C ALA A 110 -6.31 3.56 3.12
N PHE A 111 -6.58 4.74 3.68
CA PHE A 111 -6.92 4.90 5.10
C PHE A 111 -8.23 4.20 5.43
N ALA A 112 -9.30 4.53 4.69
CA ALA A 112 -10.61 3.91 4.87
C ALA A 112 -10.56 2.38 4.66
N PHE A 113 -9.77 1.91 3.69
CA PHE A 113 -9.51 0.49 3.50
C PHE A 113 -8.90 -0.16 4.75
N MET A 114 -7.86 0.43 5.31
CA MET A 114 -7.21 -0.13 6.50
C MET A 114 -8.10 -0.07 7.75
N GLU A 115 -8.92 0.97 7.91
CA GLU A 115 -9.93 1.01 8.97
C GLU A 115 -10.93 -0.13 8.82
N SER A 116 -11.49 -0.31 7.63
CA SER A 116 -12.43 -1.39 7.34
C SER A 116 -11.80 -2.78 7.54
N LEU A 117 -10.55 -2.98 7.07
CA LEU A 117 -9.82 -4.22 7.26
C LEU A 117 -9.56 -4.51 8.73
N THR A 118 -9.13 -3.51 9.50
CA THR A 118 -8.84 -3.66 10.94
C THR A 118 -10.08 -4.09 11.70
N LEU A 119 -11.24 -3.48 11.43
CA LEU A 119 -12.51 -3.88 12.02
C LEU A 119 -12.92 -5.31 11.61
N GLY A 120 -12.66 -5.69 10.36
CA GLY A 120 -12.93 -7.05 9.86
C GLY A 120 -12.03 -8.14 10.48
N LEU A 121 -10.91 -7.77 11.09
CA LEU A 121 -9.94 -8.69 11.70
C LEU A 121 -10.12 -8.85 13.22
N LEU A 122 -11.08 -8.16 13.86
CA LEU A 122 -11.25 -8.19 15.33
C LEU A 122 -11.46 -9.60 15.89
N ASP A 123 -12.17 -10.46 15.15
CA ASP A 123 -12.45 -11.85 15.53
C ASP A 123 -11.50 -12.86 14.87
N CYS A 124 -10.40 -12.41 14.27
CA CYS A 124 -9.39 -13.23 13.60
C CYS A 124 -8.15 -13.39 14.49
N PRO A 125 -8.09 -14.40 15.39
CA PRO A 125 -6.98 -14.55 16.32
C PRO A 125 -5.64 -14.66 15.58
N GLY A 126 -4.64 -13.95 16.10
CA GLY A 126 -3.27 -13.96 15.57
C GLY A 126 -3.07 -13.19 14.25
N VAL A 127 -4.10 -12.52 13.74
CA VAL A 127 -4.00 -11.62 12.58
C VAL A 127 -4.40 -10.21 12.97
N SER A 128 -3.56 -9.24 12.61
CA SER A 128 -3.81 -7.83 12.94
C SER A 128 -3.32 -6.90 11.83
N ALA A 129 -3.68 -5.62 11.92
CA ALA A 129 -3.28 -4.61 10.97
C ALA A 129 -2.79 -3.34 11.69
N THR A 130 -1.94 -2.56 11.04
CA THR A 130 -1.45 -1.27 11.54
C THR A 130 -1.32 -0.28 10.38
N THR A 131 -1.85 0.93 10.60
CA THR A 131 -1.69 2.05 9.68
C THR A 131 -0.71 3.04 10.27
N VAL A 132 0.34 3.35 9.52
CA VAL A 132 1.30 4.39 9.88
C VAL A 132 0.99 5.63 9.07
N LEU A 133 0.93 6.80 9.71
CA LEU A 133 0.70 8.09 9.05
C LEU A 133 1.93 8.99 9.24
N PRO A 134 2.98 8.81 8.43
CA PRO A 134 4.12 9.72 8.46
C PRO A 134 3.70 11.14 8.06
N PHE A 135 4.30 12.12 8.73
CA PHE A 135 4.40 13.49 8.24
C PHE A 135 5.49 13.57 7.15
N HIS A 136 6.08 14.74 6.92
CA HIS A 136 7.19 14.91 6.00
C HIS A 136 8.36 13.96 6.33
N THR A 137 8.79 13.19 5.33
CA THR A 137 9.96 12.32 5.38
C THR A 137 10.98 12.80 4.36
N SER A 138 12.28 12.72 4.69
CA SER A 138 13.36 13.17 3.81
C SER A 138 13.53 12.21 2.62
N THR A 139 12.66 12.33 1.61
CA THR A 139 12.67 11.53 0.39
C THR A 139 12.52 12.44 -0.84
N GLU A 140 12.88 11.92 -2.02
CA GLU A 140 12.76 12.66 -3.29
C GLU A 140 11.30 12.86 -3.73
N MET A 141 10.36 12.06 -3.21
CA MET A 141 8.95 12.01 -3.63
C MET A 141 8.24 13.37 -3.60
N PHE A 142 8.59 14.24 -2.65
CA PHE A 142 7.96 15.56 -2.47
C PHE A 142 8.90 16.73 -2.78
N GLN A 143 10.05 16.49 -3.42
CA GLN A 143 10.96 17.57 -3.79
C GLN A 143 10.28 18.57 -4.74
N GLY A 144 10.28 19.85 -4.35
CA GLY A 144 9.67 20.93 -5.13
C GLY A 144 8.20 21.23 -4.82
N MET A 145 7.54 20.40 -4.02
CA MET A 145 6.17 20.69 -3.56
C MET A 145 6.22 21.70 -2.40
N ARG A 146 5.40 22.76 -2.47
CA ARG A 146 5.25 23.72 -1.37
C ARG A 146 4.19 23.18 -0.41
N VAL A 147 4.62 22.86 0.81
CA VAL A 147 3.75 22.49 1.94
C VAL A 147 3.20 23.75 2.60
#